data_AF-A0A1F8AT39-F1
#
_entry.id   AF-A0A1F8AT39-F1
#
_cell.length_a   1.000
_cell.length_b   1.000
_cell.length_c   1.000
_cell.angle_alpha   90.00
_cell.angle_beta   90.00
_cell.angle_gamma   90.00
#
_symmetry.space_group_name_H-M   'P 1'
#
loop_
_entity.id
_entity.type
_entity.pdbx_description
1 polymer ?
#
loop_
_entity_poly.entity_id
_entity_poly.type
_entity_poly.pdbx_seq_one_letter_code
_entity_poly.pdbx_strand_id
1 'polypeptide(L)'
;MSDKKKLLNCYQDLQRATISLYQNPKGETHKIFLDHAQAILDDIGDSRVKIIQKIKTKLAYSSDKKKIADEILTTGILLKP
;
A
#
# COMPACT_ATOMS: atom_id res chain seq x y z
N MET A 1 14.04 0.44 -15.55
CA MET A 1 12.82 -0.40 -15.41
C MET A 1 11.65 0.42 -15.93
N SER A 2 10.72 -0.13 -16.72
CA SER A 2 9.59 0.66 -17.25
C SER A 2 8.58 1.00 -16.15
N ASP A 3 7.90 2.14 -16.29
CA ASP A 3 6.90 2.60 -15.31
C ASP A 3 5.76 1.60 -15.14
N LYS A 4 5.38 0.91 -16.23
CA LYS A 4 4.39 -0.19 -16.16
C LYS A 4 4.83 -1.32 -15.22
N LYS A 5 6.12 -1.68 -15.24
CA LYS A 5 6.67 -2.72 -14.36
C LYS A 5 6.79 -2.22 -12.92
N LYS A 6 7.10 -0.93 -12.72
CA LYS A 6 7.09 -0.29 -11.40
C LYS A 6 5.68 -0.29 -10.80
N LEU A 7 4.67 0.12 -11.55
CA LEU A 7 3.27 0.06 -11.13
C LEU A 7 2.81 -1.36 -10.79
N LEU A 8 3.23 -2.37 -11.57
CA LEU A 8 2.94 -3.76 -11.24
C LEU A 8 3.54 -4.18 -9.89
N ASN A 9 4.77 -3.77 -9.60
CA ASN A 9 5.40 -4.02 -8.30
C ASN A 9 4.64 -3.31 -7.17
N CYS A 10 4.29 -2.03 -7.37
CA CYS A 10 3.48 -1.28 -6.41
C CYS A 10 2.15 -2.01 -6.14
N TYR A 11 1.46 -2.48 -7.18
CA TYR A 11 0.26 -3.29 -7.03
C TYR A 11 0.51 -4.54 -6.17
N GLN A 12 1.55 -5.31 -6.47
CA GLN A 12 1.90 -6.53 -5.73
C GLN A 12 2.23 -6.24 -4.26
N ASP A 13 2.92 -5.15 -3.96
CA ASP A 13 3.25 -4.78 -2.59
C ASP A 13 2.01 -4.36 -1.82
N LEU A 14 1.04 -3.69 -2.45
CA LEU A 14 -0.24 -3.41 -1.81
C LEU A 14 -1.05 -4.69 -1.52
N GLN A 15 -0.99 -5.70 -2.39
CA GLN A 15 -1.58 -7.02 -2.10
C GLN A 15 -0.90 -7.68 -0.89
N ARG A 16 0.43 -7.64 -0.82
CA ARG A 16 1.20 -8.21 0.31
C ARG A 16 0.97 -7.44 1.61
N ALA A 17 0.87 -6.12 1.55
CA ALA A 17 0.52 -5.25 2.67
C ALA A 17 -0.86 -5.60 3.22
N THR A 18 -1.84 -5.80 2.34
CA THR A 18 -3.21 -6.21 2.70
C THR A 18 -3.18 -7.54 3.47
N ILE A 19 -2.56 -8.57 2.90
CA ILE A 19 -2.53 -9.91 3.49
C ILE A 19 -1.82 -9.88 4.85
N SER A 20 -0.66 -9.22 4.92
CA SER A 20 0.11 -9.15 6.18
C SER A 20 -0.61 -8.35 7.27
N LEU A 21 -1.30 -7.26 6.93
CA LEU A 21 -2.12 -6.51 7.89
C LEU A 21 -3.33 -7.32 8.36
N TYR A 22 -3.95 -8.08 7.46
CA TYR A 22 -5.11 -8.92 7.80
C TYR A 22 -4.72 -10.10 8.70
N GLN A 23 -3.62 -10.79 8.39
CA GLN A 23 -3.16 -11.96 9.13
C GLN A 23 -2.46 -11.60 10.45
N ASN A 24 -1.66 -10.54 10.45
CA ASN A 24 -0.94 -10.08 11.63
C ASN A 24 -1.02 -8.55 11.80
N PRO A 25 -2.14 -8.03 12.33
CA PRO A 25 -2.37 -6.60 12.43
C PRO A 25 -1.42 -5.85 13.36
N LYS A 26 -0.78 -6.56 14.29
CA LYS A 26 0.21 -6.03 15.25
C LYS A 26 1.65 -6.11 14.73
N GLY A 27 1.88 -6.86 13.64
CA GLY A 27 3.20 -6.95 13.02
C GLY A 27 3.56 -5.68 12.26
N GLU A 28 4.80 -5.59 11.78
CA GLU A 28 5.30 -4.41 11.06
C GLU A 28 5.46 -4.65 9.56
N THR A 29 5.30 -5.89 9.10
CA THR A 29 5.56 -6.30 7.70
C THR A 29 4.74 -5.51 6.68
N HIS A 30 3.48 -5.19 7.00
CA HIS A 30 2.63 -4.40 6.12
C HIS A 30 3.18 -2.98 5.92
N LYS A 31 3.91 -2.42 6.89
CA LYS A 31 4.53 -1.09 6.78
C LYS A 31 5.67 -1.11 5.77
N ILE A 32 6.50 -2.16 5.79
CA ILE A 32 7.60 -2.34 4.82
C ILE A 32 7.08 -2.31 3.39
N PHE A 33 5.99 -3.05 3.12
CA PHE A 33 5.37 -3.06 1.80
C PHE A 33 4.73 -1.72 1.42
N LEU A 34 4.08 -1.03 2.37
CA LEU A 34 3.52 0.31 2.13
C LEU A 34 4.61 1.35 1.86
N ASP A 35 5.75 1.27 2.55
CA ASP A 35 6.90 2.16 2.36
C ASP A 35 7.51 1.96 0.97
N HIS A 36 7.68 0.70 0.55
CA HIS A 36 8.18 0.39 -0.78
C HIS A 36 7.19 0.82 -1.89
N ALA A 37 5.89 0.57 -1.71
CA ALA A 37 4.86 1.05 -2.64
C ALA A 37 4.86 2.59 -2.75
N GLN A 38 5.01 3.30 -1.63
CA GLN A 38 5.12 4.76 -1.63
C GLN A 38 6.35 5.22 -2.41
N ALA A 39 7.53 4.63 -2.16
CA ALA A 39 8.77 4.97 -2.85
C ALA A 39 8.66 4.76 -4.37
N ILE A 40 7.98 3.70 -4.82
CA ILE A 40 7.72 3.48 -6.24
C ILE A 40 6.87 4.61 -6.83
N LEU A 41 5.78 5.00 -6.16
CA LEU A 41 4.88 6.05 -6.65
C LEU A 41 5.56 7.42 -6.67
N ASP A 42 6.38 7.72 -5.66
CA ASP A 42 7.21 8.92 -5.62
C ASP A 42 8.21 8.95 -6.78
N ASP A 43 8.88 7.83 -7.08
CA ASP A 43 9.87 7.71 -8.16
C ASP A 43 9.27 7.90 -9.56
N ILE A 44 8.02 7.50 -9.79
CA ILE A 44 7.32 7.73 -11.08
C ILE A 44 6.49 9.03 -11.11
N GLY A 45 6.51 9.82 -10.03
CA GLY A 45 5.76 11.07 -9.93
C GLY A 45 4.23 10.91 -9.92
N ASP A 46 3.71 9.79 -9.41
CA ASP A 46 2.28 9.50 -9.42
C ASP A 46 1.55 10.15 -8.23
N SER A 47 0.59 11.01 -8.53
CA SER A 47 -0.23 11.71 -7.53
C SER A 47 -0.97 10.80 -6.54
N ARG A 48 -1.18 9.52 -6.88
CA ARG A 48 -1.81 8.51 -6.03
C ARG A 48 -0.97 8.17 -4.79
N VAL A 49 0.31 8.58 -4.73
CA VAL A 49 1.12 8.47 -3.51
C VAL A 49 0.43 9.06 -2.27
N LYS A 50 -0.36 10.13 -2.46
CA LYS A 50 -1.13 10.78 -1.39
C LYS A 50 -2.15 9.82 -0.74
N ILE A 51 -2.65 8.83 -1.47
CA ILE A 51 -3.56 7.81 -0.95
C ILE A 51 -2.81 6.89 0.01
N ILE A 52 -1.61 6.43 -0.37
CA ILE A 52 -0.75 5.60 0.48
C ILE A 52 -0.34 6.34 1.75
N GLN A 53 0.02 7.63 1.64
CA GLN A 53 0.32 8.46 2.81
C GLN A 53 -0.87 8.56 3.78
N LYS A 54 -2.10 8.76 3.27
CA LYS A 54 -3.31 8.77 4.10
C LYS A 54 -3.56 7.43 4.78
N ILE A 55 -3.36 6.32 4.08
CA ILE A 55 -3.48 4.97 4.63
C ILE A 55 -2.47 4.76 5.77
N LYS A 56 -1.20 5.16 5.58
CA LYS A 56 -0.16 5.07 6.62
C LYS A 56 -0.52 5.89 7.86
N THR A 57 -1.05 7.10 7.68
CA THR A 57 -1.55 7.91 8.79
C THR A 57 -2.69 7.20 9.52
N LYS A 58 -3.72 6.73 8.81
CA LYS A 58 -4.84 5.98 9.42
C LYS A 58 -4.36 4.73 10.15
N LEU A 59 -3.38 4.02 9.59
CA LEU A 59 -2.81 2.81 10.17
C LEU A 59 -2.18 3.08 11.54
N ALA A 60 -1.59 4.25 11.77
CA ALA A 60 -1.03 4.62 13.07
C ALA A 60 -2.09 4.82 14.16
N TYR A 61 -3.27 5.34 13.80
CA TYR A 61 -4.28 5.79 14.78
C TYR A 61 -5.53 4.91 14.88
N SER A 62 -5.89 4.17 13.82
CA SER A 62 -7.12 3.39 13.77
C SER A 62 -6.98 2.05 14.48
N SER A 63 -7.98 1.69 15.28
CA SER A 63 -8.16 0.35 15.86
C SER A 63 -8.71 -0.66 14.85
N ASP A 64 -9.44 -0.20 13.83
CA ASP A 64 -10.02 -1.06 12.80
C ASP A 64 -9.03 -1.33 11.67
N LYS A 65 -8.15 -2.30 11.91
CA LYS A 65 -7.13 -2.73 10.94
C LYS A 65 -7.71 -3.46 9.73
N LYS A 66 -8.88 -4.11 9.88
CA LYS A 66 -9.54 -4.81 8.76
C LYS A 66 -10.02 -3.81 7.71
N LYS A 67 -10.68 -2.74 8.16
CA LYS A 67 -11.09 -1.66 7.25
C LYS A 67 -9.90 -1.01 6.54
N ILE A 68 -8.77 -0.85 7.22
CA ILE A 68 -7.54 -0.34 6.58
C ILE A 68 -7.01 -1.34 5.55
N ALA A 69 -7.03 -2.65 5.83
CA ALA A 69 -6.63 -3.66 4.86
C ALA A 69 -7.49 -3.59 3.58
N ASP A 70 -8.81 -3.40 3.72
CA ASP A 70 -9.71 -3.23 2.57
C ASP A 70 -9.40 -1.93 1.77
N GLU A 71 -9.03 -0.85 2.45
CA GLU A 71 -8.57 0.39 1.80
C GLU A 71 -7.26 0.19 1.02
N ILE A 72 -6.30 -0.57 1.58
CA ILE A 72 -5.05 -0.94 0.90
C ILE A 72 -5.36 -1.77 -0.36
N LEU A 73 -6.23 -2.77 -0.23
CA LEU A 73 -6.64 -3.64 -1.32
C LEU A 73 -7.28 -2.85 -2.47
N THR A 74 -8.23 -1.97 -2.14
CA THR A 74 -8.93 -1.12 -3.10
C THR A 74 -7.96 -0.20 -3.82
N THR A 75 -6.99 0.38 -3.08
CA THR A 75 -5.94 1.23 -3.67
C THR A 75 -5.07 0.44 -4.65
N GLY A 76 -4.73 -0.81 -4.30
CA GLY A 76 -4.03 -1.72 -5.21
C GLY A 76 -4.80 -1.93 -6.52
N ILE A 77 -6.10 -2.22 -6.45
CA ILE A 77 -6.94 -2.44 -7.65
C ILE A 77 -6.92 -1.22 -8.59
N LEU A 78 -6.96 0.00 -8.04
CA LEU A 78 -6.87 1.25 -8.82
C LEU A 78 -5.49 1.50 -9.46
N LEU A 79 -4.45 0.83 -8.95
CA LEU A 79 -3.07 0.91 -9.42
C LEU A 79 -2.69 -0.24 -10.35
N LYS A 80 -3.64 -1.14 -10.66
CA LYS A 80 -3.41 -2.26 -11.57
C LYS A 80 -3.07 -1.71 -12.98
N PRO A 81 -1.88 -2.02 -13.52
CA PRO A 81 -1.41 -1.52 -14.82
C PRO A 81 -2.01 -2.23 -16.02
#